data_AF-A0A923UVS6-F1
#
_entry.id   AF-A0A923UVS6-F1
#
_cell.length_a   1.000
_cell.length_b   1.000
_cell.length_c   1.000
_cell.angle_alpha   90.00
_cell.angle_beta   90.00
_cell.angle_gamma   90.00
#
_symmetry.space_group_name_H-M   'P 1'
#
loop_
_entity.id
_entity.type
_entity.pdbx_description
1 polymer ?
#
loop_
_entity_poly.entity_id
_entity_poly.type
_entity_poly.pdbx_seq_one_letter_code
_entity_poly.pdbx_strand_id
1 'polypeptide(L)'
;MRDKNTPPPQNPADVARETFSRLARERISPTPDNYRDTYNEIVGIAAESSAETVLANFANQLACMSGPVGPLGKQLERALAARDWTDYSAVLTALGSAHLMAKPAIEAPPPPPQSVNRVTVLAPEGPPADVDVQVRLLRDMLTRTLGYALPPLLLSAPDLVADAEALAAATKEARSEVALNDVLARLKKLSFKLDLRGTDLAEQQELLLQLFRLLLENVAELVDEDSWLHGQIGTVQAMLSGPITHLALRDAAVSLKEVIYKQGLLKHSLSEAKVTVKSMMITFVDRLGAVAVSTGQYHERIDQYSKKISLAQDVKELNKILDDVMVETRAAQSEALRSRDEMNKARQEMQTAEDRIHELESKLEQLSELVREDQLTGSLNRRGLDDVFEREFARVDRQGNALCIAMLDLDDFKRLNDTHGHIAGDEALVHLVNLIKETLRTMDVVG
;
A
#
# COMPACT_ATOMS: atom_id res chain seq x y z
N MET A 1 38.46 0.07 25.15
CA MET A 1 38.66 1.36 24.48
C MET A 1 37.39 1.66 23.71
N ARG A 2 36.67 2.73 24.10
CA ARG A 2 35.45 3.19 23.42
C ARG A 2 35.89 4.11 22.28
N ASP A 3 35.57 3.76 21.04
CA ASP A 3 35.61 4.73 19.94
C ASP A 3 34.39 5.63 20.06
N LYS A 4 34.64 6.90 20.37
CA LYS A 4 33.66 7.98 20.45
C LYS A 4 33.74 8.75 19.13
N ASN A 5 32.86 8.50 18.16
CA ASN A 5 32.47 9.52 17.17
C ASN A 5 31.33 9.13 16.21
N THR A 6 30.37 8.29 16.62
CA THR A 6 29.12 8.13 15.84
C THR A 6 28.06 9.04 16.47
N PRO A 7 27.58 10.10 15.79
CA PRO A 7 26.45 10.86 16.30
C PRO A 7 25.19 9.96 16.31
N PRO A 8 24.23 10.21 17.21
CA PRO A 8 22.98 9.45 17.26
C PRO A 8 22.21 9.59 15.95
N PRO A 9 21.30 8.65 15.60
CA PRO A 9 20.42 8.81 14.45
C PRO A 9 19.53 10.03 14.71
N GLN A 10 19.89 11.18 14.11
CA GLN A 10 19.12 12.40 14.25
C GLN A 10 17.86 12.27 13.42
N ASN A 11 16.71 12.54 14.04
CA ASN A 11 15.43 12.59 13.36
C ASN A 11 15.52 13.62 12.21
N PRO A 12 15.18 13.25 10.96
CA PRO A 12 15.35 14.12 9.79
C PRO A 12 14.61 15.47 9.92
N ALA A 13 13.51 15.52 10.67
CA ALA A 13 12.79 16.76 10.95
C ALA A 13 13.59 17.73 11.84
N ASP A 14 14.37 17.20 12.77
CA ASP A 14 15.21 18.01 13.68
C ASP A 14 16.45 18.55 12.94
N VAL A 15 17.04 17.75 12.05
CA VAL A 15 18.14 18.16 11.18
C VAL A 15 17.68 19.27 10.22
N ALA A 16 16.49 19.14 9.63
CA ALA A 16 15.91 20.15 8.74
C ALA A 16 15.68 21.48 9.46
N ARG A 17 15.18 21.46 10.70
CA ARG A 17 15.02 22.65 11.54
C ARG A 17 16.35 23.32 11.85
N GLU A 18 17.37 22.54 12.20
CA GLU A 18 18.72 23.05 12.45
C GLU A 18 19.35 23.63 11.17
N THR A 19 19.07 23.04 10.01
CA THR A 19 19.54 23.49 8.70
C THR A 19 19.00 24.89 8.37
N PHE A 20 17.69 25.10 8.51
CA PHE A 20 17.09 26.41 8.31
C PHE A 20 17.58 27.44 9.35
N SER A 21 17.80 27.01 10.59
CA SER A 21 18.33 27.87 11.66
C SER A 21 19.76 28.34 11.35
N ARG A 22 20.63 27.45 10.84
CA ARG A 22 21.98 27.79 10.36
C ARG A 22 21.96 28.73 9.16
N LEU A 23 21.17 28.43 8.12
CA LEU A 23 21.03 29.30 6.95
C LEU A 23 20.58 30.71 7.33
N ALA A 24 19.61 30.82 8.26
CA ALA A 24 19.13 32.10 8.77
C ALA A 24 20.20 32.85 9.57
N ARG A 25 21.01 32.14 10.37
CA ARG A 25 22.10 32.70 11.17
C ARG A 25 23.27 33.20 10.31
N GLU A 26 23.57 32.49 9.23
CA GLU A 26 24.65 32.83 8.29
C GLU A 26 24.22 33.82 7.19
N ARG A 27 22.92 34.19 7.17
CA ARG A 27 22.31 35.08 6.15
C ARG A 27 22.50 34.56 4.72
N ILE A 28 22.50 33.24 4.54
CA ILE A 28 22.56 32.60 3.24
C ILE A 28 21.12 32.36 2.77
N SER A 29 20.81 32.71 1.52
CA SER A 29 19.47 32.49 0.98
C SER A 29 19.13 31.00 0.96
N PRO A 30 17.93 30.58 1.40
CA PRO A 30 17.52 29.18 1.46
C PRO A 30 17.13 28.68 0.05
N THR A 31 18.12 28.60 -0.84
CA THR A 31 17.98 27.93 -2.12
C THR A 31 18.10 26.42 -1.93
N PRO A 32 17.55 25.61 -2.85
CA PRO A 32 17.64 24.14 -2.77
C PRO A 32 19.08 23.63 -2.62
N ASP A 33 20.05 24.27 -3.27
CA ASP A 33 21.46 23.91 -3.17
C ASP A 33 22.06 24.26 -1.80
N ASN A 34 21.85 25.48 -1.30
CA ASN A 34 22.37 25.91 0.00
C ASN A 34 21.77 25.09 1.15
N TYR A 35 20.49 24.71 1.02
CA TYR A 35 19.84 23.81 1.95
C TYR A 35 20.48 22.42 1.94
N ARG A 36 20.70 21.84 0.75
CA ARG A 36 21.34 20.54 0.60
C ARG A 36 22.75 20.52 1.17
N ASP A 37 23.55 21.56 0.92
CA ASP A 37 24.93 21.66 1.40
C ASP A 37 24.99 21.77 2.93
N THR A 38 24.17 22.65 3.50
CA THR A 38 24.09 22.85 4.96
C THR A 38 23.52 21.62 5.68
N TYR A 39 22.53 20.95 5.07
CA TYR A 39 21.95 19.70 5.58
C TYR A 39 22.99 18.57 5.59
N ASN A 40 23.71 18.39 4.47
CA ASN A 40 24.74 17.36 4.35
C ASN A 40 25.91 17.59 5.31
N GLU A 41 26.27 18.85 5.58
CA GLU A 41 27.28 19.21 6.58
C GLU A 41 26.86 18.83 8.01
N ILE A 42 25.59 19.05 8.38
CA ILE A 42 25.05 18.70 9.71
C ILE A 42 25.00 17.17 9.91
N VAL A 43 24.68 16.42 8.85
CA VAL A 43 24.59 14.94 8.89
C VAL A 43 25.96 14.27 8.68
N GLY A 44 26.99 15.01 8.26
CA GLY A 44 28.33 14.49 8.01
C GLY A 44 28.44 13.65 6.73
N ILE A 45 27.53 13.83 5.79
CA ILE A 45 27.56 13.19 4.47
C ILE A 45 28.51 14.01 3.60
N ALA A 46 29.56 13.37 3.07
CA ALA A 46 30.51 14.03 2.17
C ALA A 46 29.74 14.62 0.97
N ALA A 47 29.90 15.93 0.73
CA ALA A 47 29.17 16.66 -0.29
C ALA A 47 29.30 15.99 -1.67
N GLU A 48 28.17 15.61 -2.27
CA GLU A 48 28.14 15.24 -3.68
C GLU A 48 28.59 16.46 -4.51
N SER A 49 29.52 16.23 -5.45
CA SER A 49 30.07 17.31 -6.26
C SER A 49 28.94 17.99 -7.05
N SER A 50 28.73 19.28 -6.82
CA SER A 50 27.72 20.05 -7.56
C SER A 50 27.97 19.97 -9.07
N ALA A 51 26.93 20.13 -9.88
CA ALA A 51 27.07 20.12 -11.34
C ALA A 51 28.10 21.14 -11.84
N GLU A 52 28.17 22.32 -11.21
CA GLU A 52 29.19 23.34 -11.50
C GLU A 52 30.61 22.83 -11.17
N THR A 53 30.79 22.10 -10.06
CA THR A 53 32.08 21.52 -9.67
C THR A 53 32.53 20.42 -10.64
N VAL A 54 31.62 19.56 -11.09
CA VAL A 54 31.91 18.50 -12.06
C VAL A 54 32.31 19.11 -13.40
N LEU A 55 31.57 20.11 -13.87
CA LEU A 55 31.86 20.81 -15.12
C LEU A 55 33.16 21.62 -15.07
N ALA A 56 33.46 22.25 -13.93
CA ALA A 56 34.72 22.97 -13.72
C ALA A 56 35.92 22.02 -13.77
N ASN A 57 35.81 20.85 -13.12
CA ASN A 57 36.86 19.83 -13.13
C ASN A 57 37.09 19.28 -14.55
N PHE A 58 36.03 19.06 -15.32
CA PHE A 58 36.12 18.64 -16.71
C PHE A 58 36.81 19.70 -17.59
N ALA A 59 36.41 20.96 -17.47
CA ALA A 59 37.03 22.07 -18.22
C ALA A 59 38.52 22.23 -17.87
N ASN A 60 38.89 22.11 -16.59
CA ASN A 60 40.26 22.21 -16.12
C ASN A 60 41.13 21.04 -16.60
N GLN A 61 40.59 19.81 -16.58
CA GLN A 61 41.28 18.65 -17.16
C GLN A 61 41.56 18.86 -18.65
N LEU A 62 40.58 19.33 -19.43
CA LEU A 62 40.79 19.65 -20.84
C LEU A 62 41.81 20.78 -21.05
N ALA A 63 41.81 21.81 -20.19
CA ALA A 63 42.75 22.93 -20.26
C ALA A 63 44.21 22.50 -20.02
N CYS A 64 44.42 21.43 -19.24
CA CYS A 64 45.73 20.86 -18.96
C CYS A 64 46.21 19.86 -20.03
N MET A 65 45.38 19.49 -21.00
CA MET A 65 45.76 18.58 -22.09
C MET A 65 46.50 19.31 -23.21
N SER A 66 47.60 18.71 -23.67
CA SER A 66 48.42 19.21 -24.79
C SER A 66 47.72 18.97 -26.13
N GLY A 67 47.64 19.99 -27.00
CA GLY A 67 47.11 19.87 -28.36
C GLY A 67 45.95 20.84 -28.65
N PRO A 68 45.13 20.59 -29.70
CA PRO A 68 44.06 21.49 -30.13
C PRO A 68 42.89 21.62 -29.13
N VAL A 69 42.87 20.77 -28.10
CA VAL A 69 41.79 20.69 -27.10
C VAL A 69 42.05 21.61 -25.89
N GLY A 70 43.31 21.94 -25.60
CA GLY A 70 43.68 22.80 -24.48
C GLY A 70 43.04 24.20 -24.50
N PRO A 71 43.01 24.91 -25.65
CA PRO A 71 42.33 26.21 -25.76
C PRO A 71 40.82 26.13 -25.51
N LEU A 72 40.18 25.03 -25.93
CA LEU A 72 38.74 24.79 -25.73
C LEU A 72 38.42 24.56 -24.26
N GLY A 73 39.28 23.84 -23.52
CA GLY A 73 39.17 23.68 -22.06
C GLY A 73 39.20 25.01 -21.31
N LYS A 74 40.12 25.92 -21.68
CA LYS A 74 40.18 27.28 -21.09
C LYS A 74 38.96 28.15 -21.45
N GLN A 75 38.36 27.93 -22.61
CA GLN A 75 37.15 28.62 -23.02
C GLN A 75 35.92 28.12 -22.24
N LEU A 76 35.81 26.81 -22.02
CA LEU A 76 34.79 26.22 -21.13
C LEU A 76 34.92 26.74 -19.70
N GLU A 77 36.15 26.84 -19.18
CA GLU A 77 36.39 27.38 -17.83
C GLU A 77 35.93 28.84 -17.69
N ARG A 78 36.19 29.68 -18.71
CA ARG A 78 35.72 31.07 -18.75
C ARG A 78 34.19 31.17 -18.88
N ALA A 79 33.58 30.38 -19.75
CA ALA A 79 32.13 30.38 -19.94
C ALA A 79 31.40 29.91 -18.65
N LEU A 80 31.97 28.93 -17.95
CA LEU A 80 31.46 28.46 -16.66
C LEU A 80 31.59 29.53 -15.56
N ALA A 81 32.74 30.21 -15.48
CA ALA A 81 32.96 31.31 -14.54
C ALA A 81 32.02 32.51 -14.80
N ALA A 82 31.65 32.74 -16.06
CA ALA A 82 30.70 33.77 -16.47
C ALA A 82 29.22 33.32 -16.39
N ARG A 83 28.93 32.05 -16.06
CA ARG A 83 27.61 31.41 -16.14
C ARG A 83 26.92 31.56 -17.50
N ASP A 84 27.71 31.62 -18.58
CA ASP A 84 27.24 31.72 -19.96
C ASP A 84 27.06 30.30 -20.55
N TRP A 85 25.88 29.73 -20.33
CA TRP A 85 25.53 28.38 -20.78
C TRP A 85 25.43 28.25 -22.30
N THR A 86 25.16 29.36 -23.00
CA THR A 86 25.11 29.39 -24.46
C THR A 86 26.49 29.21 -25.08
N ASP A 87 27.50 29.93 -24.58
CA ASP A 87 28.88 29.76 -25.04
C ASP A 87 29.44 28.39 -24.59
N TYR A 88 29.09 27.94 -23.38
CA TYR A 88 29.49 26.62 -22.87
C TYR A 88 28.98 25.47 -23.76
N SER A 89 27.72 25.54 -24.21
CA SER A 89 27.11 24.55 -25.11
C SER A 89 27.71 24.59 -26.52
N ALA A 90 28.01 25.78 -27.04
CA ALA A 90 28.65 25.95 -28.35
C ALA A 90 30.05 25.29 -28.37
N VAL A 91 30.84 25.48 -27.31
CA VAL A 91 32.17 24.88 -27.19
C VAL A 91 32.11 23.35 -27.05
N LEU A 92 31.15 22.81 -26.29
CA LEU A 92 30.92 21.36 -26.22
C LEU A 92 30.54 20.75 -27.57
N THR A 93 29.71 21.44 -28.34
CA THR A 93 29.28 21.00 -29.68
C THR A 93 30.44 21.04 -30.68
N ALA A 94 31.30 22.07 -30.60
CA ALA A 94 32.52 22.16 -31.38
C ALA A 94 33.51 21.03 -31.04
N LEU A 95 33.64 20.68 -29.77
CA LEU A 95 34.49 19.57 -29.31
C LEU A 95 33.96 18.22 -29.82
N GLY A 96 32.64 18.02 -29.78
CA GLY A 96 31.99 16.82 -30.31
C GLY A 96 32.11 16.68 -31.83
N SER A 97 31.90 17.76 -32.58
CA SER A 97 32.03 17.74 -34.05
C SER A 97 33.49 17.57 -34.51
N ALA A 98 34.45 18.14 -33.78
CA ALA A 98 35.86 18.03 -34.14
C ALA A 98 36.48 16.66 -33.82
N HIS A 99 36.00 15.94 -32.80
CA HIS A 99 36.67 14.72 -32.31
C HIS A 99 35.79 13.45 -32.30
N LEU A 100 34.45 13.54 -32.41
CA LEU A 100 33.55 12.37 -32.44
C LEU A 100 32.94 12.10 -33.84
N MET A 101 33.04 13.03 -34.78
CA MET A 101 32.49 12.90 -36.14
C MET A 101 33.61 12.84 -37.19
N ALA A 102 34.46 11.80 -37.13
CA ALA A 102 35.36 11.48 -38.23
C ALA A 102 34.57 10.83 -39.37
N LYS A 103 34.20 11.62 -40.39
CA LYS A 103 33.72 11.12 -41.68
C LYS A 103 34.94 10.84 -42.56
N PRO A 104 35.15 9.65 -43.15
CA PRO A 104 36.26 9.45 -44.07
C PRO A 104 35.90 10.12 -45.41
N ALA A 105 36.68 11.13 -45.79
CA ALA A 105 36.68 11.67 -47.14
C ALA A 105 37.42 10.69 -48.05
N ILE A 106 36.72 10.11 -49.04
CA ILE A 106 37.33 9.33 -50.12
C ILE A 106 37.89 10.32 -51.15
N GLU A 107 39.20 10.41 -51.19
CA GLU A 107 39.98 11.11 -52.21
C GLU A 107 40.09 10.23 -53.46
N ALA A 108 39.75 10.76 -54.64
CA ALA A 108 39.79 10.04 -55.91
C ALA A 108 41.23 9.98 -56.48
N PRO A 109 41.72 8.84 -57.00
CA PRO A 109 42.97 8.79 -57.76
C PRO A 109 42.77 8.91 -59.29
N PRO A 110 43.81 9.31 -60.06
CA PRO A 110 43.72 9.74 -61.46
C PRO A 110 43.66 8.56 -62.46
N PRO A 111 43.33 8.78 -63.76
CA PRO A 111 43.07 7.68 -64.69
C PRO A 111 44.36 7.06 -65.24
N PRO A 112 44.42 5.73 -65.49
CA PRO A 112 45.48 5.13 -66.28
C PRO A 112 45.10 5.05 -67.79
N PRO A 113 46.10 4.86 -68.67
CA PRO A 113 45.95 5.03 -70.12
C PRO A 113 45.30 3.83 -70.82
N GLN A 114 44.75 4.12 -71.98
CA GLN A 114 44.15 3.18 -72.93
C GLN A 114 45.17 2.14 -73.44
N SER A 115 44.77 0.87 -73.48
CA SER A 115 45.11 -0.02 -74.60
C SER A 115 44.32 -1.34 -74.59
N VAL A 116 43.49 -1.47 -75.63
CA VAL A 116 43.27 -2.64 -76.50
C VAL A 116 42.54 -3.88 -75.94
N ASN A 117 41.28 -3.99 -76.38
CA ASN A 117 40.53 -5.18 -76.82
C ASN A 117 40.97 -6.57 -76.33
N ARG A 118 40.05 -7.24 -75.61
CA ARG A 118 39.49 -8.52 -76.09
C ARG A 118 38.12 -8.80 -75.46
N VAL A 119 37.09 -8.81 -76.30
CA VAL A 119 35.75 -9.29 -75.95
C VAL A 119 35.85 -10.78 -75.63
N THR A 120 35.47 -11.16 -74.41
CA THR A 120 35.04 -12.53 -74.09
C THR A 120 33.79 -12.43 -73.23
N VAL A 121 32.65 -12.77 -73.83
CA VAL A 121 31.36 -12.90 -73.13
C VAL A 121 31.38 -14.21 -72.35
N LEU A 122 31.38 -14.17 -71.01
CA LEU A 122 31.09 -15.31 -70.14
C LEU A 122 30.46 -14.82 -68.81
N ALA A 123 29.15 -15.08 -68.68
CA ALA A 123 28.29 -15.21 -67.49
C ALA A 123 28.21 -14.07 -66.43
N PRO A 124 27.03 -13.80 -65.84
CA PRO A 124 26.91 -12.91 -64.70
C PRO A 124 27.49 -13.59 -63.45
N GLU A 125 28.50 -12.99 -62.83
CA GLU A 125 28.94 -13.36 -61.50
C GLU A 125 27.78 -13.14 -60.51
N GLY A 126 27.36 -14.21 -59.84
CA GLY A 126 26.48 -14.11 -58.67
C GLY A 126 27.17 -13.39 -57.50
N PRO A 127 26.40 -12.93 -56.51
CA PRO A 127 26.96 -12.19 -55.38
C PRO A 127 28.01 -13.03 -54.61
N PRO A 128 29.02 -12.39 -53.98
CA PRO A 128 30.11 -13.09 -53.29
C PRO A 128 29.58 -14.00 -52.18
N ALA A 129 30.10 -15.23 -52.12
CA ALA A 129 29.65 -16.31 -51.24
C ALA A 129 29.60 -15.94 -49.73
N ASP A 130 30.37 -14.94 -49.31
CA ASP A 130 30.41 -14.44 -47.92
C ASP A 130 29.10 -13.75 -47.49
N VAL A 131 28.43 -13.06 -48.41
CA VAL A 131 27.19 -12.33 -48.13
C VAL A 131 26.03 -13.31 -47.92
N ASP A 132 26.00 -14.41 -48.66
CA ASP A 132 24.95 -15.43 -48.56
C ASP A 132 25.03 -16.21 -47.23
N VAL A 133 26.25 -16.43 -46.72
CA VAL A 133 26.49 -17.02 -45.40
C VAL A 133 26.03 -16.09 -44.28
N GLN A 134 26.35 -14.79 -44.35
CA GLN A 134 25.93 -13.80 -43.35
C GLN A 134 24.40 -13.61 -43.32
N VAL A 135 23.75 -13.53 -44.49
CA VAL A 135 22.29 -13.42 -44.59
C VAL A 135 21.61 -14.66 -44.02
N ARG A 136 22.16 -15.85 -44.26
CA ARG A 136 21.65 -17.09 -43.68
C ARG A 136 21.79 -17.12 -42.15
N LEU A 137 22.92 -16.68 -41.61
CA LEU A 137 23.13 -16.61 -40.17
C LEU A 137 22.16 -15.62 -39.50
N LEU A 138 21.96 -14.44 -40.08
CA LEU A 138 21.00 -13.45 -39.59
C LEU A 138 19.56 -13.99 -39.62
N ARG A 139 19.19 -14.72 -40.67
CA ARG A 139 17.88 -15.38 -40.79
C ARG A 139 17.66 -16.40 -39.69
N ASP A 140 18.66 -17.24 -39.42
CA ASP A 140 18.57 -18.26 -38.36
C ASP A 140 18.52 -17.63 -36.97
N MET A 141 19.28 -16.55 -36.73
CA MET A 141 19.20 -15.79 -35.48
C MET A 141 17.83 -15.17 -35.28
N LEU A 142 17.30 -14.48 -36.30
CA LEU A 142 15.99 -13.82 -36.23
C LEU A 142 14.83 -14.82 -36.06
N THR A 143 14.90 -15.96 -36.76
CA THR A 143 13.94 -17.06 -36.61
C THR A 143 13.96 -17.62 -35.19
N ARG A 144 15.14 -17.78 -34.59
CA ARG A 144 15.26 -18.25 -33.21
C ARG A 144 14.71 -17.25 -32.20
N THR A 145 14.99 -15.96 -32.38
CA THR A 145 14.47 -14.92 -31.47
C THR A 145 12.95 -14.82 -31.54
N LEU A 146 12.37 -14.82 -32.74
CA LEU A 146 10.92 -14.69 -32.92
C LEU A 146 10.15 -15.96 -32.54
N GLY A 147 10.70 -17.14 -32.83
CA GLY A 147 10.01 -18.42 -32.61
C GLY A 147 10.23 -19.08 -31.26
N TYR A 148 11.27 -18.69 -30.50
CA TYR A 148 11.59 -19.34 -29.21
C TYR A 148 11.81 -18.37 -28.05
N ALA A 149 12.42 -17.20 -28.29
CA ALA A 149 12.70 -16.26 -27.20
C ALA A 149 11.53 -15.32 -26.89
N LEU A 150 10.79 -14.90 -27.92
CA LEU A 150 9.68 -13.96 -27.80
C LEU A 150 8.37 -14.59 -27.24
N PRO A 151 7.96 -15.82 -27.63
CA PRO A 151 6.70 -16.41 -27.16
C PRO A 151 6.55 -16.55 -25.64
N PRO A 152 7.58 -16.97 -24.87
CA PRO A 152 7.49 -17.04 -23.40
C PRO A 152 7.31 -15.68 -22.71
N LEU A 153 7.68 -14.58 -23.38
CA LEU A 153 7.52 -13.22 -22.86
C LEU A 153 6.13 -12.64 -23.15
N LEU A 154 5.34 -13.30 -24.02
CA LEU A 154 4.03 -12.85 -24.49
C LEU A 154 2.89 -13.76 -24.01
N LEU A 155 3.07 -14.47 -22.90
CA LEU A 155 2.08 -15.40 -22.32
C LEU A 155 0.69 -14.78 -22.12
N SER A 156 0.63 -13.46 -21.90
CA SER A 156 -0.62 -12.71 -21.71
C SER A 156 -1.30 -12.27 -23.01
N ALA A 157 -0.74 -12.59 -24.19
CA ALA A 157 -1.21 -12.14 -25.50
C ALA A 157 -1.05 -13.23 -26.59
N PRO A 158 -1.97 -14.22 -26.65
CA PRO A 158 -1.87 -15.35 -27.58
C PRO A 158 -1.84 -14.93 -29.06
N ASP A 159 -2.50 -13.83 -29.40
CA ASP A 159 -2.50 -13.29 -30.77
C ASP A 159 -1.11 -12.80 -31.21
N LEU A 160 -0.32 -12.24 -30.27
CA LEU A 160 1.05 -11.78 -30.55
C LEU A 160 2.04 -12.95 -30.61
N VAL A 161 1.78 -14.01 -29.85
CA VAL A 161 2.52 -15.27 -29.97
C VAL A 161 2.32 -15.88 -31.35
N ALA A 162 1.07 -15.96 -31.82
CA ALA A 162 0.74 -16.46 -33.15
C ALA A 162 1.38 -15.60 -34.26
N ASP A 163 1.34 -14.26 -34.12
CA ASP A 163 2.01 -13.34 -35.04
C ASP A 163 3.54 -13.53 -35.04
N ALA A 164 4.16 -13.74 -33.89
CA ALA A 164 5.61 -13.97 -33.75
C ALA A 164 6.06 -15.32 -34.35
N GLU A 165 5.30 -16.39 -34.11
CA GLU A 165 5.55 -17.72 -34.68
C GLU A 165 5.35 -17.72 -36.21
N ALA A 166 4.29 -17.08 -36.70
CA ALA A 166 4.05 -16.91 -38.12
C ALA A 166 5.15 -16.09 -38.79
N LEU A 167 5.66 -15.04 -38.12
CA LEU A 167 6.78 -14.24 -38.60
C LEU A 167 8.09 -15.03 -38.58
N ALA A 168 8.32 -15.88 -37.58
CA ALA A 168 9.48 -16.77 -37.54
C ALA A 168 9.46 -17.78 -38.70
N ALA A 169 8.30 -18.37 -39.00
CA ALA A 169 8.12 -19.26 -40.14
C ALA A 169 8.37 -18.53 -41.48
N ALA A 170 7.80 -17.33 -41.66
CA ALA A 170 8.02 -16.51 -42.85
C ALA A 170 9.49 -16.08 -43.01
N THR A 171 10.18 -15.76 -41.91
CA THR A 171 11.60 -15.41 -41.91
C THR A 171 12.46 -16.58 -42.37
N LYS A 172 12.15 -17.81 -41.92
CA LYS A 172 12.86 -19.04 -42.31
C LYS A 172 12.76 -19.32 -43.81
N GLU A 173 11.63 -18.98 -44.43
CA GLU A 173 11.36 -19.24 -45.85
C GLU A 173 11.77 -18.09 -46.79
N ALA A 174 11.97 -16.88 -46.25
CA ALA A 174 12.30 -15.68 -47.04
C ALA A 174 13.71 -15.72 -47.66
N ARG A 175 13.77 -16.12 -48.95
CA ARG A 175 15.00 -16.17 -49.76
C ARG A 175 15.09 -15.08 -50.82
N SER A 176 14.00 -14.36 -51.10
CA SER A 176 13.97 -13.27 -52.07
C SER A 176 13.84 -11.91 -51.39
N GLU A 177 14.28 -10.85 -52.08
CA GLU A 177 14.15 -9.47 -51.60
C GLU A 177 12.68 -9.07 -51.32
N VAL A 178 11.76 -9.54 -52.16
CA VAL A 178 10.31 -9.33 -51.96
C VAL A 178 9.81 -10.01 -50.68
N ALA A 179 10.25 -11.25 -50.42
CA ALA A 179 9.88 -11.97 -49.20
C ALA A 179 10.51 -11.33 -47.95
N LEU A 180 11.74 -10.82 -48.04
CA LEU A 180 12.40 -10.08 -46.95
C LEU A 180 11.70 -8.75 -46.65
N ASN A 181 11.21 -8.05 -47.67
CA ASN A 181 10.42 -6.83 -47.50
C ASN A 181 9.05 -7.11 -46.84
N ASP A 182 8.40 -8.24 -47.15
CA ASP A 182 7.18 -8.66 -46.45
C ASP A 182 7.45 -9.00 -44.98
N VAL A 183 8.54 -9.73 -44.68
CA VAL A 183 9.00 -10.00 -43.31
C VAL A 183 9.28 -8.69 -42.56
N LEU A 184 9.95 -7.72 -43.19
CA LEU A 184 10.21 -6.41 -42.59
C LEU A 184 8.92 -5.65 -42.27
N ALA A 185 7.94 -5.66 -43.17
CA ALA A 185 6.65 -5.00 -42.94
C ALA A 185 5.88 -5.63 -41.76
N ARG A 186 5.87 -6.97 -41.69
CA ARG A 186 5.25 -7.71 -40.58
C ARG A 186 6.00 -7.53 -39.27
N LEU A 187 7.34 -7.48 -39.30
CA LEU A 187 8.17 -7.19 -38.12
C LEU A 187 7.87 -5.79 -37.56
N LYS A 188 7.79 -4.76 -38.42
CA LYS A 188 7.39 -3.40 -38.00
C LYS A 188 6.01 -3.39 -37.34
N LYS A 189 5.05 -4.12 -37.91
CA LYS A 189 3.70 -4.25 -37.35
C LYS A 189 3.70 -4.94 -35.98
N LEU A 190 4.48 -6.01 -35.83
CA LEU A 190 4.65 -6.71 -34.55
C LEU A 190 5.33 -5.82 -33.51
N SER A 191 6.41 -5.11 -33.87
CA SER A 191 7.09 -4.15 -33.00
C SER A 191 6.16 -3.04 -32.52
N PHE A 192 5.32 -2.49 -33.39
CA PHE A 192 4.34 -1.48 -33.00
C PHE A 192 3.29 -2.04 -32.02
N LYS A 193 2.78 -3.25 -32.29
CA LYS A 193 1.83 -3.92 -31.38
C LYS A 193 2.46 -4.22 -30.02
N LEU A 194 3.74 -4.60 -29.99
CA LEU A 194 4.49 -4.86 -28.75
C LEU A 194 4.71 -3.59 -27.93
N ASP A 195 5.05 -2.48 -28.59
CA ASP A 195 5.26 -1.18 -27.95
C ASP A 195 3.96 -0.63 -27.33
N LEU A 196 2.85 -0.72 -28.08
CA LEU A 196 1.53 -0.35 -27.58
C LEU A 196 1.15 -1.19 -26.36
N ARG A 197 1.35 -2.51 -26.42
CA ARG A 197 1.08 -3.41 -25.29
C ARG A 197 1.98 -3.16 -24.08
N GLY A 198 3.26 -2.86 -24.31
CA GLY A 198 4.21 -2.52 -23.26
C GLY A 198 3.79 -1.25 -22.52
N THR A 199 3.30 -0.27 -23.27
CA THR A 199 2.76 0.98 -22.73
C THR A 199 1.48 0.73 -21.93
N ASP A 200 0.52 -0.02 -22.49
CA ASP A 200 -0.73 -0.36 -21.79
C ASP A 200 -0.48 -1.12 -20.48
N LEU A 201 0.46 -2.07 -20.46
CA LEU A 201 0.82 -2.84 -19.27
C LEU A 201 1.49 -1.95 -18.20
N ALA A 202 2.35 -1.02 -18.61
CA ALA A 202 2.97 -0.07 -17.70
C ALA A 202 1.94 0.89 -17.11
N GLU A 203 1.02 1.41 -17.92
CA GLU A 203 -0.08 2.27 -17.47
C GLU A 203 -1.01 1.52 -16.50
N GLN A 204 -1.38 0.27 -16.81
CA GLN A 204 -2.19 -0.56 -15.91
C GLN A 204 -1.49 -0.82 -14.57
N GLN A 205 -0.19 -1.10 -14.59
CA GLN A 205 0.59 -1.28 -13.37
C GLN A 205 0.63 0.00 -12.56
N GLU A 206 0.89 1.15 -13.19
CA GLU A 206 0.90 2.45 -12.52
C GLU A 206 -0.46 2.79 -11.90
N LEU A 207 -1.56 2.57 -12.62
CA LEU A 207 -2.91 2.77 -12.12
C LEU A 207 -3.23 1.84 -10.94
N LEU A 208 -2.85 0.57 -11.00
CA LEU A 208 -3.06 -0.38 -9.90
C LEU A 208 -2.29 0.05 -8.65
N LEU A 209 -1.06 0.53 -8.83
CA LEU A 209 -0.21 0.99 -7.73
C LEU A 209 -0.68 2.31 -7.15
N GLN A 210 -1.18 3.20 -7.98
CA GLN A 210 -1.80 4.43 -7.52
C GLN A 210 -3.08 4.14 -6.74
N LEU A 211 -3.92 3.22 -7.23
CA LEU A 211 -5.10 2.76 -6.50
C LEU A 211 -4.71 2.11 -5.17
N PHE A 212 -3.66 1.30 -5.15
CA PHE A 212 -3.16 0.69 -3.93
C PHE A 212 -2.56 1.71 -2.94
N ARG A 213 -1.82 2.70 -3.42
CA ARG A 213 -1.31 3.80 -2.59
C ARG A 213 -2.44 4.63 -2.00
N LEU A 214 -3.45 4.99 -2.81
CA LEU A 214 -4.64 5.70 -2.33
C LEU A 214 -5.41 4.89 -1.30
N LEU A 215 -5.50 3.57 -1.46
CA LEU A 215 -6.09 2.70 -0.45
C LEU A 215 -5.26 2.74 0.85
N LEU A 216 -3.94 2.58 0.76
CA LEU A 216 -3.08 2.62 1.95
C LEU A 216 -3.05 3.98 2.63
N GLU A 217 -3.06 5.07 1.88
CA GLU A 217 -3.03 6.44 2.40
C GLU A 217 -4.34 6.81 3.08
N ASN A 218 -5.47 6.42 2.47
CA ASN A 218 -6.76 6.51 3.12
C ASN A 218 -6.79 5.71 4.43
N VAL A 219 -6.34 4.46 4.39
CA VAL A 219 -6.23 3.63 5.60
C VAL A 219 -5.26 4.27 6.61
N ALA A 220 -4.16 4.89 6.19
CA ALA A 220 -3.20 5.55 7.10
C ALA A 220 -3.81 6.76 7.84
N GLU A 221 -4.56 7.61 7.13
CA GLU A 221 -5.29 8.76 7.70
C GLU A 221 -6.50 8.35 8.57
N LEU A 222 -6.99 7.14 8.38
CA LEU A 222 -8.05 6.53 9.17
C LEU A 222 -7.55 5.99 10.52
N VAL A 223 -6.25 5.69 10.64
CA VAL A 223 -5.67 5.17 11.87
C VAL A 223 -5.09 6.32 12.71
N ASP A 224 -5.40 6.35 14.01
CA ASP A 224 -4.69 7.19 14.99
C ASP A 224 -3.16 7.09 14.83
N GLU A 225 -2.46 8.22 14.85
CA GLU A 225 -1.00 8.28 14.67
C GLU A 225 -0.24 7.37 15.67
N ASP A 226 -0.80 7.14 16.86
CA ASP A 226 -0.23 6.30 17.93
C ASP A 226 -0.49 4.79 17.76
N SER A 227 -1.29 4.39 16.77
CA SER A 227 -1.59 2.98 16.52
C SER A 227 -0.44 2.28 15.80
N TRP A 228 -0.12 1.08 16.26
CA TRP A 228 0.87 0.20 15.59
C TRP A 228 0.55 -0.04 14.10
N LEU A 229 -0.72 0.05 13.72
CA LEU A 229 -1.18 -0.15 12.34
C LEU A 229 -0.71 0.99 11.43
N HIS A 230 -0.69 2.23 11.93
CA HIS A 230 -0.23 3.42 11.20
C HIS A 230 1.24 3.26 10.81
N GLY A 231 2.09 2.83 11.76
CA GLY A 231 3.50 2.50 11.49
C GLY A 231 3.68 1.37 10.48
N GLN A 232 2.80 0.36 10.51
CA GLN A 232 2.88 -0.76 9.59
C GLN A 232 2.44 -0.40 8.16
N ILE A 233 1.42 0.45 8.03
CA ILE A 233 0.97 1.01 6.75
C ILE A 233 2.04 1.94 6.16
N GLY A 234 2.62 2.82 6.98
CA GLY A 234 3.74 3.66 6.56
C GLY A 234 4.95 2.85 6.08
N THR A 235 5.22 1.71 6.72
CA THR A 235 6.27 0.78 6.26
C THR A 235 5.95 0.19 4.88
N VAL A 236 4.69 -0.23 4.65
CA VAL A 236 4.27 -0.75 3.34
C VAL A 236 4.29 0.34 2.27
N GLN A 237 3.87 1.57 2.60
CA GLN A 237 3.95 2.71 1.69
C GLN A 237 5.40 3.03 1.30
N ALA A 238 6.32 3.03 2.27
CA ALA A 238 7.75 3.26 2.03
C ALA A 238 8.38 2.14 1.17
N MET A 239 7.91 0.90 1.31
CA MET A 239 8.33 -0.21 0.45
C MET A 239 7.85 -0.04 -1.00
N LEU A 240 6.74 0.69 -1.22
CA LEU A 240 6.08 0.84 -2.51
C LEU A 240 6.27 2.22 -3.16
N SER A 241 7.00 3.14 -2.52
CA SER A 241 7.35 4.44 -3.07
C SER A 241 8.53 4.39 -4.05
N GLY A 242 9.31 3.30 -4.05
CA GLY A 242 10.44 3.06 -4.95
C GLY A 242 10.10 2.19 -6.18
N PRO A 243 11.11 1.84 -7.02
CA PRO A 243 10.91 0.91 -8.12
C PRO A 243 10.45 -0.44 -7.57
N ILE A 244 9.33 -0.92 -8.09
CA ILE A 244 8.69 -2.11 -7.54
C ILE A 244 9.50 -3.34 -7.90
N THR A 245 10.20 -3.82 -6.90
CA THR A 245 10.90 -5.09 -6.97
C THR A 245 9.98 -6.20 -6.47
N HIS A 246 10.17 -7.40 -7.00
CA HIS A 246 9.49 -8.59 -6.50
C HIS A 246 9.72 -8.80 -4.98
N LEU A 247 10.88 -8.37 -4.45
CA LEU A 247 11.17 -8.42 -3.02
C LEU A 247 10.28 -7.46 -2.22
N ALA A 248 10.16 -6.21 -2.65
CA ALA A 248 9.30 -5.22 -1.99
C ALA A 248 7.81 -5.64 -1.97
N LEU A 249 7.30 -6.20 -3.08
CA LEU A 249 5.94 -6.76 -3.15
C LEU A 249 5.75 -7.93 -2.19
N ARG A 250 6.74 -8.81 -2.08
CA ARG A 250 6.69 -9.97 -1.19
C ARG A 250 6.70 -9.53 0.28
N ASP A 251 7.55 -8.57 0.63
CA ASP A 251 7.66 -8.04 1.99
C ASP A 251 6.39 -7.27 2.39
N ALA A 252 5.83 -6.46 1.48
CA ALA A 252 4.53 -5.82 1.67
C ALA A 252 3.41 -6.84 1.91
N ALA A 253 3.37 -7.93 1.13
CA ALA A 253 2.37 -8.99 1.29
C ALA A 253 2.50 -9.72 2.64
N VAL A 254 3.73 -9.96 3.11
CA VAL A 254 3.98 -10.54 4.44
C VAL A 254 3.49 -9.60 5.54
N SER A 255 3.79 -8.30 5.42
CA SER A 255 3.35 -7.28 6.37
C SER A 255 1.83 -7.19 6.46
N LEU A 256 1.12 -7.16 5.32
CA LEU A 256 -0.34 -7.20 5.26
C LEU A 256 -0.94 -8.47 5.88
N LYS A 257 -0.30 -9.62 5.66
CA LYS A 257 -0.73 -10.88 6.27
C LYS A 257 -0.60 -10.86 7.79
N GLU A 258 0.46 -10.24 8.32
CA GLU A 258 0.63 -10.03 9.76
C GLU A 258 -0.47 -9.13 10.33
N VAL A 259 -0.86 -8.09 9.58
CA VAL A 259 -1.95 -7.20 9.95
C VAL A 259 -3.28 -7.96 10.07
N ILE A 260 -3.64 -8.72 9.03
CA ILE A 260 -4.86 -9.54 9.01
C ILE A 260 -4.86 -10.54 10.17
N TYR A 261 -3.72 -11.16 10.46
CA TYR A 261 -3.59 -12.11 11.55
C TYR A 261 -3.85 -11.46 12.92
N LYS A 262 -3.26 -10.28 13.19
CA LYS A 262 -3.46 -9.54 14.44
C LYS A 262 -4.91 -9.06 14.60
N GLN A 263 -5.55 -8.62 13.52
CA GLN A 263 -6.99 -8.27 13.53
C GLN A 263 -7.85 -9.50 13.87
N GLY A 264 -7.55 -10.66 13.27
CA GLY A 264 -8.23 -11.92 13.57
C GLY A 264 -8.07 -12.35 15.03
N LEU A 265 -6.87 -12.18 15.60
CA LEU A 265 -6.61 -12.48 17.01
C LEU A 265 -7.46 -11.61 17.94
N LEU A 266 -7.52 -10.30 17.68
CA LEU A 266 -8.35 -9.37 18.46
C LEU A 266 -9.83 -9.73 18.40
N LYS A 267 -10.35 -10.07 17.22
CA LYS A 267 -11.75 -10.50 17.05
C LYS A 267 -12.07 -11.78 17.82
N HIS A 268 -11.14 -12.72 17.83
CA HIS A 268 -11.28 -13.94 18.63
C HIS A 268 -11.27 -13.64 20.13
N SER A 269 -10.30 -12.85 20.60
CA SER A 269 -10.21 -12.45 22.02
C SER A 269 -11.44 -11.68 22.49
N LEU A 270 -12.02 -10.82 21.66
CA LEU A 270 -13.27 -10.13 21.97
C LEU A 270 -14.43 -11.12 22.11
N SER A 271 -14.58 -12.05 21.17
CA SER A 271 -15.62 -13.08 21.22
C SER A 271 -15.50 -13.93 22.48
N GLU A 272 -14.28 -14.36 22.82
CA GLU A 272 -13.99 -15.11 24.05
C GLU A 272 -14.37 -14.30 25.30
N ALA A 273 -13.96 -13.04 25.38
CA ALA A 273 -14.31 -12.15 26.49
C ALA A 273 -15.83 -11.99 26.66
N LYS A 274 -16.59 -11.82 25.56
CA LYS A 274 -18.06 -11.75 25.59
C LYS A 274 -18.69 -13.02 26.14
N VAL A 275 -18.17 -14.19 25.74
CA VAL A 275 -18.63 -15.49 26.28
C VAL A 275 -18.32 -15.61 27.77
N THR A 276 -17.13 -15.19 28.21
CA THR A 276 -16.76 -15.17 29.63
C THR A 276 -17.71 -14.30 30.45
N VAL A 277 -17.99 -13.06 30.02
CA VAL A 277 -18.94 -12.17 30.71
C VAL A 277 -20.34 -12.77 30.76
N LYS A 278 -20.81 -13.37 29.67
CA LYS A 278 -22.10 -14.07 29.66
C LYS A 278 -22.16 -15.20 30.70
N SER A 279 -21.09 -15.99 30.83
CA SER A 279 -21.01 -17.06 31.83
C SER A 279 -20.96 -16.52 33.27
N MET A 280 -20.24 -15.40 33.49
CA MET A 280 -20.23 -14.70 34.77
C MET A 280 -21.61 -14.17 35.14
N MET A 281 -22.36 -13.61 34.18
CA MET A 281 -23.74 -13.14 34.41
C MET A 281 -24.68 -14.27 34.83
N ILE A 282 -24.58 -15.44 34.18
CA ILE A 282 -25.38 -16.63 34.56
C ILE A 282 -25.07 -17.00 36.01
N THR A 283 -23.78 -17.10 36.35
CA THR A 283 -23.34 -17.43 37.72
C THR A 283 -23.83 -16.38 38.74
N PHE A 284 -23.84 -15.10 38.37
CA PHE A 284 -24.33 -14.01 39.22
C PHE A 284 -25.84 -14.12 39.48
N VAL A 285 -26.63 -14.43 38.45
CA VAL A 285 -28.09 -14.63 38.57
C VAL A 285 -28.40 -15.86 39.44
N ASP A 286 -27.64 -16.95 39.30
CA ASP A 286 -27.82 -18.14 40.14
C ASP A 286 -27.54 -17.83 41.62
N ARG A 287 -26.50 -17.04 41.91
CA ARG A 287 -26.18 -16.58 43.27
C ARG A 287 -27.28 -15.69 43.84
N LEU A 288 -27.84 -14.77 43.05
CA LEU A 288 -29.01 -13.97 43.43
C LEU A 288 -30.20 -14.86 43.84
N GLY A 289 -30.44 -15.92 43.07
CA GLY A 289 -31.47 -16.92 43.38
C GLY A 289 -31.23 -17.61 44.74
N ALA A 290 -30.01 -18.04 45.01
CA ALA A 290 -29.65 -18.68 46.28
C ALA A 290 -29.88 -17.77 47.50
N VAL A 291 -29.57 -16.48 47.37
CA VAL A 291 -29.81 -15.48 48.44
C VAL A 291 -31.30 -15.29 48.70
N ALA A 292 -32.09 -15.18 47.64
CA ALA A 292 -33.54 -15.02 47.76
C ALA A 292 -34.16 -16.23 48.48
N VAL A 293 -33.73 -17.46 48.15
CA VAL A 293 -34.18 -18.68 48.82
C VAL A 293 -33.79 -18.71 50.29
N SER A 294 -32.53 -18.42 50.63
CA SER A 294 -32.06 -18.38 52.02
C SER A 294 -32.82 -17.34 52.87
N THR A 295 -33.05 -16.16 52.29
CA THR A 295 -33.83 -15.10 52.95
C THR A 295 -35.28 -15.52 53.17
N GLY A 296 -35.89 -16.22 52.21
CA GLY A 296 -37.23 -16.80 52.35
C GLY A 296 -37.31 -17.83 53.47
N GLN A 297 -36.34 -18.75 53.55
CA GLN A 297 -36.25 -19.76 54.62
C GLN A 297 -36.13 -19.11 56.01
N TYR A 298 -35.32 -18.05 56.13
CA TYR A 298 -35.21 -17.29 57.37
C TYR A 298 -36.56 -16.67 57.78
N HIS A 299 -37.28 -16.09 56.82
CA HIS A 299 -38.61 -15.51 57.08
C HIS A 299 -39.63 -16.56 57.55
N GLU A 300 -39.60 -17.76 56.96
CA GLU A 300 -40.44 -18.89 57.37
C GLU A 300 -40.13 -19.35 58.80
N ARG A 301 -38.84 -19.41 59.18
CA ARG A 301 -38.41 -19.73 60.55
C ARG A 301 -38.90 -18.67 61.55
N ILE A 302 -38.83 -17.39 61.21
CA ILE A 302 -39.35 -16.30 62.05
C ILE A 302 -40.87 -16.45 62.27
N ASP A 303 -41.63 -16.78 61.23
CA ASP A 303 -43.06 -17.05 61.37
C ASP A 303 -43.35 -18.26 62.28
N GLN A 304 -42.55 -19.32 62.18
CA GLN A 304 -42.64 -20.48 63.08
C GLN A 304 -42.35 -20.11 64.54
N TYR A 305 -41.36 -19.26 64.80
CA TYR A 305 -41.06 -18.79 66.15
C TYR A 305 -42.17 -17.89 66.69
N SER A 306 -42.76 -17.02 65.87
CA SER A 306 -43.94 -16.23 66.22
C SER A 306 -45.11 -17.10 66.70
N LYS A 307 -45.39 -18.19 65.96
CA LYS A 307 -46.39 -19.21 66.37
C LYS A 307 -46.03 -19.90 67.69
N LYS A 308 -44.78 -20.32 67.88
CA LYS A 308 -44.32 -20.96 69.13
C LYS A 308 -44.45 -20.01 70.33
N ILE A 309 -44.14 -18.73 70.16
CA ILE A 309 -44.31 -17.70 71.20
C ILE A 309 -45.78 -17.58 71.61
N SER A 310 -46.71 -17.60 70.63
CA SER A 310 -48.15 -17.49 70.91
C SER A 310 -48.73 -18.70 71.67
N LEU A 311 -48.08 -19.86 71.59
CA LEU A 311 -48.52 -21.11 72.21
C LEU A 311 -47.83 -21.40 73.55
N ALA A 312 -46.78 -20.65 73.90
CA ALA A 312 -45.97 -20.90 75.09
C ALA A 312 -46.77 -20.67 76.37
N GLN A 313 -46.69 -21.61 77.32
CA GLN A 313 -47.46 -21.53 78.58
C GLN A 313 -46.66 -21.02 79.77
N ASP A 314 -45.33 -20.96 79.66
CA ASP A 314 -44.47 -20.47 80.73
C ASP A 314 -43.27 -19.64 80.23
N VAL A 315 -42.66 -18.91 81.17
CA VAL A 315 -41.52 -18.02 80.91
C VAL A 315 -40.24 -18.80 80.56
N LYS A 316 -40.11 -20.06 81.00
CA LYS A 316 -38.94 -20.90 80.65
C LYS A 316 -38.97 -21.27 79.17
N GLU A 317 -40.15 -21.59 78.65
CA GLU A 317 -40.37 -21.92 77.25
C GLU A 317 -40.13 -20.70 76.34
N LEU A 318 -40.61 -19.51 76.76
CA LEU A 318 -40.32 -18.25 76.07
C LEU A 318 -38.84 -17.91 76.04
N ASN A 319 -38.11 -18.08 77.15
CA ASN A 319 -36.66 -17.84 77.18
C ASN A 319 -35.90 -18.79 76.25
N LYS A 320 -36.31 -20.05 76.17
CA LYS A 320 -35.72 -21.02 75.23
C LYS A 320 -35.97 -20.62 73.77
N ILE A 321 -37.21 -20.20 73.44
CA ILE A 321 -37.52 -19.72 72.09
C ILE A 321 -36.71 -18.46 71.74
N LEU A 322 -36.54 -17.54 72.69
CA LEU A 322 -35.73 -16.34 72.48
C LEU A 322 -34.26 -16.68 72.21
N ASP A 323 -33.68 -17.63 72.97
CA ASP A 323 -32.32 -18.11 72.72
C ASP A 323 -32.18 -18.74 71.32
N ASP A 324 -33.14 -19.58 70.91
CA ASP A 324 -33.16 -20.20 69.58
C ASP A 324 -33.23 -19.14 68.46
N VAL A 325 -34.09 -18.12 68.61
CA VAL A 325 -34.20 -17.00 67.65
C VAL A 325 -32.90 -16.20 67.55
N MET A 326 -32.22 -15.96 68.68
CA MET A 326 -30.96 -15.22 68.71
C MET A 326 -29.83 -15.99 68.01
N VAL A 327 -29.76 -17.31 68.20
CA VAL A 327 -28.80 -18.17 67.49
C VAL A 327 -29.08 -18.16 65.99
N GLU A 328 -30.33 -18.36 65.58
CA GLU A 328 -30.73 -18.40 64.18
C GLU A 328 -30.52 -17.05 63.48
N THR A 329 -30.79 -15.94 64.17
CA THR A 329 -30.56 -14.59 63.64
C THR A 329 -29.08 -14.30 63.43
N ARG A 330 -28.20 -14.73 64.37
CA ARG A 330 -26.75 -14.62 64.17
C ARG A 330 -26.27 -15.46 62.99
N ALA A 331 -26.80 -16.67 62.82
CA ALA A 331 -26.47 -17.53 61.69
C ALA A 331 -26.88 -16.89 60.36
N ALA A 332 -28.13 -16.40 60.27
CA ALA A 332 -28.63 -15.70 59.09
C ALA A 332 -27.84 -14.42 58.78
N GLN A 333 -27.46 -13.64 59.80
CA GLN A 333 -26.63 -12.45 59.61
C GLN A 333 -25.24 -12.80 59.08
N SER A 334 -24.61 -13.87 59.59
CA SER A 334 -23.31 -14.33 59.10
C SER A 334 -23.40 -14.80 57.64
N GLU A 335 -24.47 -15.49 57.26
CA GLU A 335 -24.69 -15.97 55.89
C GLU A 335 -24.92 -14.79 54.94
N ALA A 336 -25.74 -13.82 55.34
CA ALA A 336 -26.01 -12.62 54.56
C ALA A 336 -24.74 -11.78 54.31
N LEU A 337 -23.85 -11.67 55.32
CA LEU A 337 -22.57 -10.97 55.18
C LEU A 337 -21.65 -11.67 54.18
N ARG A 338 -21.53 -13.00 54.25
CA ARG A 338 -20.73 -13.79 53.30
C ARG A 338 -21.24 -13.63 51.87
N SER A 339 -22.54 -13.78 51.68
CA SER A 339 -23.14 -13.65 50.37
C SER A 339 -22.98 -12.25 49.78
N ARG A 340 -23.13 -11.20 50.61
CA ARG A 340 -22.87 -9.81 50.20
C ARG A 340 -21.43 -9.63 49.73
N ASP A 341 -20.46 -10.16 50.47
CA ASP A 341 -19.04 -10.03 50.12
C ASP A 341 -18.71 -10.78 48.83
N GLU A 342 -19.28 -11.97 48.63
CA GLU A 342 -19.17 -12.74 47.38
C GLU A 342 -19.83 -12.02 46.18
N MET A 343 -20.98 -11.38 46.37
CA MET A 343 -21.64 -10.57 45.36
C MET A 343 -20.81 -9.35 44.97
N ASN A 344 -20.26 -8.64 45.96
CA ASN A 344 -19.40 -7.49 45.71
C ASN A 344 -18.17 -7.89 44.89
N LYS A 345 -17.57 -9.05 45.20
CA LYS A 345 -16.46 -9.60 44.43
C LYS A 345 -16.86 -9.93 42.99
N ALA A 346 -17.97 -10.66 42.80
CA ALA A 346 -18.47 -11.01 41.47
C ALA A 346 -18.80 -9.76 40.63
N ARG A 347 -19.41 -8.74 41.25
CA ARG A 347 -19.69 -7.46 40.60
C ARG A 347 -18.41 -6.74 40.16
N GLN A 348 -17.38 -6.74 40.99
CA GLN A 348 -16.09 -6.12 40.65
C GLN A 348 -15.41 -6.83 39.48
N GLU A 349 -15.42 -8.17 39.48
CA GLU A 349 -14.88 -8.99 38.40
C GLU A 349 -15.64 -8.74 37.08
N MET A 350 -16.97 -8.63 37.14
CA MET A 350 -17.82 -8.32 35.99
C MET A 350 -17.51 -6.93 35.42
N GLN A 351 -17.41 -5.90 36.26
CA GLN A 351 -17.07 -4.54 35.81
C GLN A 351 -15.73 -4.53 35.08
N THR A 352 -14.73 -5.22 35.64
CA THR A 352 -13.39 -5.29 35.03
C THR A 352 -13.42 -5.98 33.66
N ALA A 353 -14.26 -7.01 33.51
CA ALA A 353 -14.42 -7.71 32.25
C ALA A 353 -15.21 -6.88 31.20
N GLU A 354 -16.22 -6.10 31.63
CA GLU A 354 -16.93 -5.15 30.77
C GLU A 354 -16.00 -4.04 30.25
N ASP A 355 -15.19 -3.45 31.15
CA ASP A 355 -14.20 -2.44 30.78
C ASP A 355 -13.21 -3.00 29.73
N ARG A 356 -12.83 -4.27 29.88
CA ARG A 356 -11.96 -4.97 28.93
C ARG A 356 -12.63 -5.23 27.57
N ILE A 357 -13.92 -5.56 27.57
CA ILE A 357 -14.71 -5.71 26.34
C ILE A 357 -14.76 -4.37 25.62
N HIS A 358 -15.10 -3.29 26.31
CA HIS A 358 -15.14 -1.95 25.71
C HIS A 358 -13.80 -1.53 25.11
N GLU A 359 -12.70 -1.83 25.78
CA GLU A 359 -11.35 -1.57 25.25
C GLU A 359 -11.10 -2.36 23.95
N LEU A 360 -11.46 -3.64 23.92
CA LEU A 360 -11.30 -4.49 22.74
C LEU A 360 -12.25 -4.10 21.60
N GLU A 361 -13.48 -3.71 21.91
CA GLU A 361 -14.47 -3.21 20.94
C GLU A 361 -13.99 -1.91 20.32
N SER A 362 -13.55 -0.95 21.12
CA SER A 362 -12.99 0.31 20.61
C SER A 362 -11.80 0.06 19.68
N LYS A 363 -10.87 -0.84 20.05
CA LYS A 363 -9.76 -1.24 19.19
C LYS A 363 -10.22 -1.92 17.89
N LEU A 364 -11.30 -2.71 17.95
CA LEU A 364 -11.86 -3.37 16.77
C LEU A 364 -12.64 -2.42 15.87
N GLU A 365 -13.37 -1.47 16.45
CA GLU A 365 -14.11 -0.43 15.75
C GLU A 365 -13.13 0.49 15.02
N GLN A 366 -12.07 0.94 15.69
CA GLN A 366 -10.95 1.63 15.03
C GLN A 366 -10.35 0.79 13.89
N LEU A 367 -10.28 -0.54 14.05
CA LEU A 367 -9.81 -1.43 12.98
C LEU A 367 -10.85 -1.70 11.88
N SER A 368 -12.13 -1.47 12.16
CA SER A 368 -13.26 -1.76 11.26
C SER A 368 -13.66 -0.53 10.47
N GLU A 369 -13.56 0.67 11.05
CA GLU A 369 -13.73 1.94 10.32
C GLU A 369 -12.70 2.08 9.19
N LEU A 370 -11.56 1.39 9.29
CA LEU A 370 -10.56 1.23 8.22
C LEU A 370 -11.04 0.47 7.01
N VAL A 371 -12.10 -0.31 7.16
CA VAL A 371 -12.76 -1.01 6.06
C VAL A 371 -13.83 -0.05 5.55
N ARG A 372 -13.71 0.39 4.29
CA ARG A 372 -14.68 1.30 3.64
C ARG A 372 -16.09 0.71 3.55
N GLU A 373 -16.27 -0.54 3.96
CA GLU A 373 -17.50 -1.30 3.87
C GLU A 373 -18.06 -1.62 5.26
N ASP A 374 -19.38 -1.49 5.39
CA ASP A 374 -20.15 -1.93 6.54
C ASP A 374 -20.07 -3.46 6.68
N GLN A 375 -19.70 -3.97 7.86
CA GLN A 375 -19.47 -5.40 8.04
C GLN A 375 -20.75 -6.25 7.98
N LEU A 376 -21.91 -5.65 8.26
CA LEU A 376 -23.17 -6.37 8.25
C LEU A 376 -23.65 -6.57 6.81
N THR A 377 -23.69 -5.49 6.03
CA THR A 377 -24.33 -5.44 4.71
C THR A 377 -23.35 -5.44 3.53
N GLY A 378 -22.06 -5.18 3.81
CA GLY A 378 -21.01 -5.01 2.81
C GLY A 378 -21.22 -3.81 1.88
N SER A 379 -22.17 -2.90 2.14
CA SER A 379 -22.22 -1.60 1.43
C SER A 379 -21.10 -0.71 1.93
N LEU A 380 -20.89 0.46 1.32
CA LEU A 380 -19.98 1.42 1.96
C LEU A 380 -20.48 1.77 3.37
N ASN A 381 -19.57 2.09 4.28
CA ASN A 381 -19.96 2.75 5.51
C ASN A 381 -20.01 4.27 5.27
N ARG A 382 -20.46 5.04 6.27
CA ARG A 382 -20.57 6.50 6.17
C ARG A 382 -19.30 7.17 5.65
N ARG A 383 -18.13 6.73 6.12
CA ARG A 383 -16.83 7.28 5.70
C ARG A 383 -16.48 6.89 4.26
N GLY A 384 -16.78 5.66 3.85
CA GLY A 384 -16.68 5.23 2.47
C GLY A 384 -17.57 6.07 1.54
N LEU A 385 -18.78 6.43 2.00
CA LEU A 385 -19.71 7.28 1.26
C LEU A 385 -19.18 8.71 1.11
N ASP A 386 -18.63 9.29 2.19
CA ASP A 386 -18.05 10.64 2.19
C ASP A 386 -16.86 10.74 1.19
N ASP A 387 -15.98 9.75 1.16
CA ASP A 387 -14.85 9.69 0.21
C ASP A 387 -15.30 9.57 -1.27
N VAL A 388 -16.37 8.83 -1.52
CA VAL A 388 -16.95 8.71 -2.86
C VAL A 388 -17.62 10.02 -3.24
N PHE A 389 -18.32 10.65 -2.29
CA PHE A 389 -18.96 11.93 -2.48
C PHE A 389 -17.95 13.01 -2.87
N GLU A 390 -16.82 13.13 -2.17
CA GLU A 390 -15.79 14.10 -2.53
C GLU A 390 -15.21 13.86 -3.93
N ARG A 391 -14.96 12.59 -4.30
CA ARG A 391 -14.44 12.23 -5.63
C ARG A 391 -15.43 12.57 -6.74
N GLU A 392 -16.70 12.20 -6.59
CA GLU A 392 -17.73 12.49 -7.58
C GLU A 392 -18.05 13.98 -7.65
N PHE A 393 -17.98 14.69 -6.52
CA PHE A 393 -18.11 16.15 -6.50
C PHE A 393 -16.99 16.83 -7.31
N ALA A 394 -15.73 16.44 -7.09
CA ALA A 394 -14.60 16.95 -7.87
C ALA A 394 -14.70 16.59 -9.36
N ARG A 395 -15.27 15.43 -9.70
CA ARG A 395 -15.52 15.03 -11.09
C ARG A 395 -16.61 15.87 -11.74
N VAL A 396 -17.70 16.13 -11.04
CA VAL A 396 -18.77 17.03 -11.48
C VAL A 396 -18.25 18.44 -11.72
N ASP A 397 -17.42 18.96 -10.82
CA ASP A 397 -16.81 20.29 -10.97
C ASP A 397 -15.95 20.40 -12.25
N ARG A 398 -15.24 19.32 -12.62
CA ARG A 398 -14.40 19.29 -13.84
C ARG A 398 -15.18 19.04 -15.13
N GLN A 399 -16.20 18.18 -15.09
CA GLN A 399 -16.90 17.69 -16.30
C GLN A 399 -18.22 18.41 -16.56
N GLY A 400 -18.76 19.13 -15.56
CA GLY A 400 -20.04 19.84 -15.65
C GLY A 400 -21.29 18.94 -15.64
N ASN A 401 -21.15 17.66 -15.29
CA ASN A 401 -22.26 16.71 -15.23
C ASN A 401 -23.04 16.82 -13.91
N ALA A 402 -24.33 16.48 -13.88
CA ALA A 402 -25.11 16.52 -12.64
C ALA A 402 -24.86 15.30 -11.74
N LEU A 403 -24.70 15.53 -10.42
CA LEU A 403 -24.67 14.49 -9.38
C LEU A 403 -26.07 14.34 -8.76
N CYS A 404 -26.50 13.10 -8.51
CA CYS A 404 -27.73 12.78 -7.80
C CYS A 404 -27.40 12.01 -6.53
N ILE A 405 -28.06 12.34 -5.42
CA ILE A 405 -27.95 11.64 -4.14
C ILE A 405 -29.36 11.25 -3.71
N ALA A 406 -29.54 10.00 -3.30
CA ALA A 406 -30.77 9.51 -2.71
C ALA A 406 -30.48 9.00 -1.30
N MET A 407 -31.35 9.36 -0.36
CA MET A 407 -31.32 8.85 1.02
C MET A 407 -32.56 7.98 1.22
N LEU A 408 -32.35 6.75 1.68
CA LEU A 408 -33.41 5.82 2.00
C LEU A 408 -33.43 5.59 3.52
N ASP A 409 -34.63 5.58 4.10
CA ASP A 409 -34.85 5.23 5.49
C ASP A 409 -35.82 4.04 5.57
N LEU A 410 -35.63 3.18 6.56
CA LEU A 410 -36.48 2.01 6.78
C LEU A 410 -37.60 2.36 7.76
N ASP A 411 -38.80 2.52 7.22
CA ASP A 411 -40.00 2.77 8.02
C ASP A 411 -40.21 1.65 9.07
N ASP A 412 -40.51 2.05 10.31
CA ASP A 412 -40.85 1.14 11.41
C ASP A 412 -39.78 0.06 11.72
N PHE A 413 -38.50 0.24 11.35
CA PHE A 413 -37.46 -0.76 11.57
C PHE A 413 -37.32 -1.18 13.05
N LYS A 414 -37.55 -0.24 13.96
CA LYS A 414 -37.59 -0.55 15.40
C LYS A 414 -38.68 -1.56 15.76
N ARG A 415 -39.85 -1.49 15.15
CA ARG A 415 -40.95 -2.44 15.38
C ARG A 415 -40.60 -3.83 14.89
N LEU A 416 -39.85 -3.94 13.78
CA LEU A 416 -39.32 -5.21 13.29
C LEU A 416 -38.39 -5.85 14.33
N ASN A 417 -37.42 -5.08 14.85
CA ASN A 417 -36.50 -5.54 15.89
C ASN A 417 -37.23 -5.94 17.17
N ASP A 418 -38.21 -5.14 17.60
CA ASP A 418 -38.98 -5.41 18.80
C ASP A 418 -39.87 -6.67 18.67
N THR A 419 -40.31 -7.01 17.45
CA THR A 419 -41.20 -8.16 17.20
C THR A 419 -40.45 -9.45 16.91
N HIS A 420 -39.34 -9.38 16.17
CA HIS A 420 -38.63 -10.56 15.63
C HIS A 420 -37.19 -10.69 16.15
N GLY A 421 -36.73 -9.74 16.97
CA GLY A 421 -35.38 -9.71 17.52
C GLY A 421 -34.35 -9.13 16.56
N HIS A 422 -33.22 -8.70 17.10
CA HIS A 422 -32.14 -8.04 16.36
C HIS A 422 -31.58 -8.87 15.20
N ILE A 423 -31.49 -10.19 15.36
CA ILE A 423 -30.98 -11.09 14.29
C ILE A 423 -31.86 -11.02 13.03
N ALA A 424 -33.18 -10.98 13.20
CA ALA A 424 -34.10 -10.87 12.06
C ALA A 424 -34.04 -9.47 11.41
N GLY A 425 -33.77 -8.43 12.19
CA GLY A 425 -33.50 -7.09 11.67
C GLY A 425 -32.22 -7.02 10.84
N ASP A 426 -31.15 -7.66 11.32
CA ASP A 426 -29.87 -7.77 10.62
C ASP A 426 -30.04 -8.49 9.27
N GLU A 427 -30.76 -9.61 9.24
CA GLU A 427 -31.06 -10.33 8.00
C GLU A 427 -31.87 -9.48 7.00
N ALA A 428 -32.85 -8.71 7.49
CA ALA A 428 -33.64 -7.82 6.66
C ALA A 428 -32.80 -6.69 6.05
N LEU A 429 -31.87 -6.12 6.81
CA LEU A 429 -30.92 -5.11 6.33
C LEU A 429 -30.01 -5.67 5.23
N VAL A 430 -29.42 -6.85 5.44
CA VAL A 430 -28.57 -7.53 4.44
C VAL A 430 -29.35 -7.78 3.16
N HIS A 431 -30.59 -8.26 3.28
CA HIS A 431 -31.43 -8.52 2.12
C HIS A 431 -31.74 -7.24 1.33
N LEU A 432 -32.08 -6.15 2.00
CA LEU A 432 -32.36 -4.86 1.37
C LEU A 432 -31.14 -4.33 0.60
N VAL A 433 -29.97 -4.32 1.22
CA VAL A 433 -28.74 -3.80 0.60
C VAL A 433 -28.36 -4.62 -0.63
N ASN A 434 -28.50 -5.94 -0.58
CA ASN A 434 -28.26 -6.80 -1.74
C ASN A 434 -29.22 -6.48 -2.89
N LEU A 435 -30.51 -6.29 -2.59
CA LEU A 435 -31.50 -5.91 -3.60
C LEU A 435 -31.16 -4.55 -4.24
N ILE A 436 -30.73 -3.57 -3.43
CA ILE A 436 -30.30 -2.27 -3.94
C ILE A 436 -29.10 -2.43 -4.87
N LYS A 437 -28.04 -3.16 -4.45
CA LYS A 437 -26.85 -3.42 -5.27
C LYS A 437 -27.16 -4.07 -6.61
N GLU A 438 -28.14 -4.98 -6.66
CA GLU A 438 -28.57 -5.62 -7.91
C GLU A 438 -29.30 -4.67 -8.86
N THR A 439 -29.95 -3.63 -8.33
CA THR A 439 -30.71 -2.64 -9.13
C THR A 439 -29.86 -1.44 -9.57
N LEU A 440 -28.74 -1.19 -8.90
CA LEU A 440 -27.81 -0.10 -9.20
C LEU A 440 -26.91 -0.42 -10.40
N ARG A 441 -26.49 0.61 -11.13
CA ARG A 441 -25.52 0.47 -12.22
C ARG A 441 -24.11 0.36 -11.65
N THR A 442 -23.17 -0.11 -12.46
CA THR A 442 -21.75 -0.27 -12.06
C THR A 442 -21.06 1.01 -11.57
N MET A 443 -21.56 2.19 -11.97
CA MET A 443 -21.02 3.48 -11.51
C MET A 443 -21.78 4.08 -10.33
N ASP A 444 -22.92 3.49 -9.93
CA ASP A 444 -23.68 3.94 -8.79
C ASP A 444 -23.13 3.29 -7.52
N VAL A 445 -23.22 4.00 -6.40
CA VAL A 445 -22.62 3.57 -5.13
C VAL A 445 -23.66 3.66 -4.01
N VAL A 446 -23.65 2.67 -3.12
CA VAL A 446 -24.53 2.58 -1.94
C VAL A 446 -23.69 2.41 -0.67
N GLY A 447 -24.11 3.06 0.40
CA GLY A 447 -23.51 2.97 1.72
C GLY A 447 -24.44 3.40 2.84
#